data_AF-A0A1V5DK38-F1
#
_entry.id   AF-A0A1V5DK38-F1
#
_cell.length_a   1.000
_cell.length_b   1.000
_cell.length_c   1.000
_cell.angle_alpha   90.00
_cell.angle_beta   90.00
_cell.angle_gamma   90.00
#
_symmetry.space_group_name_H-M   'P 1'
#
loop_
_entity.id
_entity.type
_entity.pdbx_description
1 polymer ?
#
loop_
_entity_poly.entity_id
_entity_poly.type
_entity_poly.pdbx_seq_one_letter_code
_entity_poly.pdbx_strand_id
1 'polypeptide(L)'
;MSFSPRTYEEIVRDLLTTLTSGTVREQVKVLEAGGQHVTEKLSSRPVRRVSFVEEIRTDEQGKRTKIRYTAADYELFASDGSENNLDTIRFRKGKQHPETASILSVNYYPVSADPTPLTDLNVGSVVRTLMETFARELALSDLSLDFIYKSAYLETATGPSLDKVVALVGVQRLPAGHPTVKVRFSRNAASPGQISIPADTAIVDAKNNRYLTLEALVLEPYESSREVLAAGEKPGTGEVAPGELNRLETLIAGIAEVTNLKESSKSSAAESDDDLRRRAAGALHGVMRGTVNALQYGLLSIPGVKSVNIVEFPNGIAGEVRVEVSYSEDTPEVRALVADRIRELRPAGIRVISGEAAKRPLEVQIDLTLTGKGVSQSELGPLKTSVETAIAKYLADLPPGGSARQARMSALLLADARIADAKVRLIVPGKEAQENLSLESNEVFEVKKPFTFAQVAAEEQAAAQAVSSKATFYLPLHLVAGVTEAQAHSAIESALAAYLTSRSPSTPVSVDTMAASIRDDSRYALVRDEATITIEKGDTFMQLADAQGQYVPAAGETMEKQAVKLDIREGGV
;
A
#
# COMPACT_ATOMS: atom_id res chain seq x y z
N MET A 1 -26.17 -8.79 -15.79
CA MET A 1 -25.58 -9.83 -14.91
C MET A 1 -24.36 -9.23 -14.25
N SER A 2 -24.23 -9.29 -12.92
CA SER A 2 -22.99 -8.93 -12.22
C SER A 2 -22.18 -10.20 -11.95
N PHE A 3 -20.99 -10.33 -12.51
CA PHE A 3 -20.09 -11.43 -12.18
C PHE A 3 -19.52 -11.21 -10.78
N SER A 4 -19.51 -12.25 -9.96
CA SER A 4 -18.81 -12.29 -8.68
C SER A 4 -18.03 -13.59 -8.64
N PRO A 5 -16.70 -13.55 -8.49
CA PRO A 5 -15.91 -14.78 -8.45
C PRO A 5 -16.33 -15.60 -7.23
N ARG A 6 -16.45 -16.91 -7.42
CA ARG A 6 -16.71 -17.84 -6.32
C ARG A 6 -15.41 -18.17 -5.62
N THR A 7 -15.50 -18.43 -4.32
CA THR A 7 -14.33 -18.92 -3.58
C THR A 7 -14.07 -20.38 -3.92
N TYR A 8 -12.83 -20.83 -3.72
CA TYR A 8 -12.48 -22.24 -3.87
C TYR A 8 -13.40 -23.17 -3.07
N GLU A 9 -13.70 -22.83 -1.82
CA GLU A 9 -14.57 -23.62 -0.95
C GLU A 9 -16.01 -23.71 -1.47
N GLU A 10 -16.54 -22.61 -2.02
CA GLU A 10 -17.87 -22.61 -2.66
C GLU A 10 -17.90 -23.54 -3.86
N ILE A 11 -16.86 -23.48 -4.71
CA ILE A 11 -16.77 -24.33 -5.90
C ILE A 11 -16.65 -25.80 -5.50
N VAL A 12 -15.81 -26.15 -4.53
CA VAL A 12 -15.69 -27.53 -4.02
C VAL A 12 -17.05 -28.03 -3.50
N ARG A 13 -17.73 -27.24 -2.67
CA ARG A 13 -19.04 -27.60 -2.12
C ARG A 13 -20.07 -27.82 -3.23
N ASP A 14 -20.12 -26.91 -4.21
CA ASP A 14 -21.11 -26.96 -5.27
C ASP A 14 -20.81 -28.14 -6.22
N LEU A 15 -19.54 -28.42 -6.53
CA LEU A 15 -19.16 -29.60 -7.30
C LEU A 15 -19.52 -30.91 -6.59
N LEU A 16 -19.21 -31.04 -5.29
CA LEU A 16 -19.53 -32.25 -4.51
C LEU A 16 -21.04 -32.47 -4.40
N THR A 17 -21.81 -31.38 -4.23
CA THR A 17 -23.27 -31.45 -4.18
C THR A 17 -23.83 -31.88 -5.53
N THR A 18 -23.35 -31.29 -6.63
CA THR A 18 -23.79 -31.63 -8.00
C THR A 18 -23.43 -33.07 -8.35
N LEU A 19 -22.21 -33.52 -8.00
CA LEU A 19 -21.73 -34.88 -8.26
C LEU A 19 -22.58 -35.96 -7.57
N THR A 20 -23.21 -35.61 -6.45
CA THR A 20 -24.09 -36.51 -5.67
C THR A 20 -25.58 -36.27 -5.95
N SER A 21 -25.91 -35.71 -7.12
CA SER A 21 -27.27 -35.44 -7.58
C SER A 21 -28.06 -34.44 -6.73
N GLY A 22 -27.37 -33.52 -6.04
CA GLY A 22 -27.98 -32.41 -5.33
C GLY A 22 -28.16 -31.17 -6.23
N THR A 23 -29.08 -30.29 -5.81
CA THR A 23 -29.28 -28.97 -6.41
C THR A 23 -28.39 -27.96 -5.70
N VAL A 24 -27.74 -27.07 -6.45
CA VAL A 24 -26.81 -26.06 -5.94
C VAL A 24 -27.27 -24.65 -6.23
N ARG A 25 -27.08 -23.76 -5.26
CA ARG A 25 -27.27 -22.30 -5.33
C ARG A 25 -28.64 -21.87 -5.85
N GLU A 26 -29.70 -22.63 -5.56
CA GLU A 26 -31.05 -22.17 -5.86
C GLU A 26 -31.33 -20.89 -5.07
N GLN A 27 -31.74 -19.84 -5.77
CA GLN A 27 -32.08 -18.56 -5.16
C GLN A 27 -33.55 -18.61 -4.74
N VAL A 28 -33.81 -18.51 -3.45
CA VAL A 28 -35.18 -18.48 -2.90
C VAL A 28 -35.41 -17.24 -2.06
N LYS A 29 -36.58 -16.63 -2.21
CA LYS A 29 -36.95 -15.46 -1.41
C LYS A 29 -37.48 -15.89 -0.05
N VAL A 30 -37.16 -15.10 0.98
CA VAL A 30 -37.71 -15.24 2.32
C VAL A 30 -39.04 -14.49 2.41
N LEU A 31 -40.05 -15.19 2.91
CA LEU A 31 -41.41 -14.72 3.13
C LEU A 31 -41.72 -14.77 4.63
N GLU A 32 -42.69 -13.97 5.06
CA GLU A 32 -43.23 -14.05 6.41
C GLU A 32 -44.57 -14.81 6.36
N ALA A 33 -44.69 -15.88 7.15
CA ALA A 33 -45.91 -16.67 7.26
C ALA A 33 -46.16 -17.05 8.73
N GLY A 34 -47.30 -16.63 9.29
CA GLY A 34 -47.68 -16.96 10.67
C GLY A 34 -46.70 -16.44 11.74
N GLY A 35 -46.01 -15.32 11.49
CA GLY A 35 -45.00 -14.76 12.39
C GLY A 35 -43.66 -15.53 12.39
N GLN A 36 -43.41 -16.34 11.36
CA GLN A 36 -42.15 -17.04 11.13
C GLN A 36 -41.60 -16.72 9.73
N HIS A 37 -40.28 -16.82 9.58
CA HIS A 37 -39.60 -16.65 8.30
C HIS A 37 -39.55 -18.00 7.57
N VAL A 38 -40.12 -18.05 6.38
CA VAL A 38 -40.17 -19.25 5.52
C VAL A 38 -39.66 -18.92 4.13
N THR A 39 -39.03 -19.85 3.44
CA THR A 39 -38.65 -19.64 2.04
C THR A 39 -39.84 -19.89 1.10
N GLU A 40 -39.76 -19.31 -0.10
CA GLU A 40 -40.47 -19.86 -1.26
C GLU A 40 -40.20 -21.36 -1.42
N LYS A 41 -41.12 -22.04 -2.12
CA LYS A 41 -41.01 -23.48 -2.38
C LYS A 41 -39.78 -23.74 -3.23
N LEU A 42 -38.97 -24.71 -2.81
CA LEU A 42 -37.82 -25.20 -3.57
C LEU A 42 -38.31 -25.90 -4.85
N SER A 43 -37.56 -25.72 -5.94
CA SER A 43 -37.94 -26.14 -7.28
C SER A 43 -37.99 -27.67 -7.41
N SER A 44 -37.00 -28.38 -6.85
CA SER A 44 -36.92 -29.83 -6.88
C SER A 44 -37.49 -30.42 -5.58
N ARG A 45 -38.78 -30.78 -5.60
CA ARG A 45 -39.53 -31.28 -4.44
C ARG A 45 -40.05 -32.70 -4.67
N PRO A 46 -40.26 -33.52 -3.63
CA PRO A 46 -39.98 -33.25 -2.21
C PRO A 46 -38.48 -33.21 -1.90
N VAL A 47 -38.11 -32.50 -0.84
CA VAL A 47 -36.72 -32.30 -0.40
C VAL A 47 -36.38 -33.28 0.72
N ARG A 48 -35.33 -34.07 0.51
CA ARG A 48 -34.83 -35.05 1.50
C ARG A 48 -34.01 -34.39 2.59
N ARG A 49 -33.08 -33.51 2.21
CA ARG A 49 -32.22 -32.77 3.15
C ARG A 49 -31.66 -31.50 2.52
N VAL A 50 -31.41 -30.49 3.34
CA VAL A 50 -30.65 -29.29 2.97
C VAL A 50 -29.18 -29.48 3.36
N SER A 51 -28.26 -29.11 2.48
CA SER A 51 -26.81 -29.22 2.74
C SER A 51 -26.16 -27.88 3.06
N PHE A 52 -26.67 -26.77 2.48
CA PHE A 52 -26.11 -25.45 2.70
C PHE A 52 -27.15 -24.36 2.50
N VAL A 53 -27.13 -23.33 3.36
CA VAL A 53 -28.00 -22.15 3.29
C VAL A 53 -27.15 -20.93 3.62
N GLU A 54 -27.16 -19.94 2.74
CA GLU A 54 -26.46 -18.67 2.92
C GLU A 54 -27.31 -17.49 2.43
N GLU A 55 -27.19 -16.38 3.14
CA GLU A 55 -27.69 -15.07 2.73
C GLU A 55 -26.51 -14.14 2.46
N ILE A 56 -26.61 -13.33 1.41
CA ILE A 56 -25.70 -12.19 1.21
C ILE A 56 -26.45 -10.93 1.60
N ARG A 57 -26.11 -10.38 2.77
CA ARG A 57 -26.72 -9.15 3.30
C ARG A 57 -25.88 -7.94 2.93
N THR A 58 -26.51 -6.87 2.48
CA THR A 58 -25.83 -5.60 2.20
C THR A 58 -26.27 -4.58 3.24
N ASP A 59 -25.33 -3.96 3.95
CA ASP A 59 -25.65 -2.91 4.93
C ASP A 59 -25.91 -1.54 4.26
N GLU A 60 -26.31 -0.53 5.06
CA GLU A 60 -26.58 0.83 4.60
C GLU A 60 -25.35 1.52 3.96
N GLN A 61 -24.15 1.02 4.24
CA GLN A 61 -22.89 1.50 3.66
C GLN A 61 -22.50 0.73 2.39
N GLY A 62 -23.33 -0.21 1.93
CA GLY A 62 -23.10 -1.02 0.74
C GLY A 62 -22.15 -2.21 0.95
N LYS A 63 -21.74 -2.51 2.19
CA LYS A 63 -20.86 -3.64 2.49
C LYS A 63 -21.67 -4.94 2.48
N ARG A 64 -21.19 -5.89 1.66
CA ARG A 64 -21.79 -7.23 1.54
C ARG A 64 -21.19 -8.18 2.58
N THR A 65 -22.05 -8.82 3.37
CA THR A 65 -21.69 -9.80 4.40
C THR A 65 -22.37 -11.12 4.09
N LYS A 66 -21.60 -12.22 4.11
CA LYS A 66 -22.13 -13.57 3.95
C LYS A 66 -22.54 -14.12 5.31
N ILE A 67 -23.80 -14.55 5.42
CA ILE A 67 -24.38 -15.11 6.63
C ILE A 67 -24.78 -16.55 6.34
N ARG A 68 -24.15 -17.49 7.03
CA ARG A 68 -24.44 -18.92 6.90
C ARG A 68 -25.44 -19.35 7.97
N TYR A 69 -26.46 -20.11 7.57
CA TYR A 69 -27.41 -20.74 8.50
C TYR A 69 -27.15 -22.23 8.65
N THR A 70 -27.31 -22.74 9.87
CA THR A 70 -27.06 -24.13 10.23
C THR A 70 -28.37 -24.87 10.52
N ALA A 71 -28.30 -26.20 10.66
CA ALA A 71 -29.47 -27.02 11.01
C ALA A 71 -30.06 -26.70 12.41
N ALA A 72 -29.37 -25.88 13.23
CA ALA A 72 -29.91 -25.36 14.48
C ALA A 72 -30.92 -24.22 14.26
N ASP A 73 -30.77 -23.49 13.14
CA ASP A 73 -31.47 -22.25 12.83
C ASP A 73 -32.77 -22.47 12.07
N TYR A 74 -32.85 -23.55 11.31
CA TYR A 74 -33.99 -23.86 10.45
C TYR A 74 -34.41 -25.34 10.53
N GLU A 75 -35.57 -25.62 9.95
CA GLU A 75 -36.08 -26.97 9.69
C GLU A 75 -36.69 -27.04 8.29
N LEU A 76 -36.69 -28.24 7.71
CA LEU A 76 -37.45 -28.53 6.50
C LEU A 76 -38.92 -28.70 6.85
N PHE A 77 -39.79 -28.06 6.08
CA PHE A 77 -41.22 -27.99 6.33
C PHE A 77 -42.00 -28.23 5.03
N ALA A 78 -43.12 -28.93 5.14
CA ALA A 78 -44.07 -29.11 4.05
C ALA A 78 -45.13 -28.01 4.13
N SER A 79 -45.12 -27.10 3.15
CA SER A 79 -46.04 -25.96 3.11
C SER A 79 -47.51 -26.34 2.92
N ASP A 80 -47.80 -27.56 2.46
CA ASP A 80 -49.16 -28.12 2.33
C ASP A 80 -49.65 -28.86 3.58
N GLY A 81 -48.83 -28.95 4.63
CA GLY A 81 -49.16 -29.65 5.87
C GLY A 81 -49.06 -31.17 5.81
N SER A 82 -48.58 -31.76 4.71
CA SER A 82 -48.32 -33.19 4.60
C SER A 82 -47.01 -33.60 5.30
N GLU A 83 -46.90 -34.83 5.80
CA GLU A 83 -45.69 -35.28 6.48
C GLU A 83 -44.50 -35.54 5.52
N ASN A 84 -44.78 -35.82 4.25
CA ASN A 84 -43.79 -36.35 3.30
C ASN A 84 -43.42 -35.38 2.16
N ASN A 85 -44.12 -34.27 1.98
CA ASN A 85 -43.90 -33.32 0.89
C ASN A 85 -43.10 -32.08 1.34
N LEU A 86 -41.94 -32.31 1.95
CA LEU A 86 -41.07 -31.21 2.40
C LEU A 86 -40.66 -30.35 1.20
N ASP A 87 -41.01 -29.06 1.19
CA ASP A 87 -40.80 -28.19 0.04
C ASP A 87 -40.29 -26.78 0.39
N THR A 88 -40.26 -26.42 1.68
CA THR A 88 -39.87 -25.10 2.17
C THR A 88 -38.91 -25.22 3.35
N ILE A 89 -38.08 -24.19 3.55
CA ILE A 89 -37.25 -24.03 4.77
C ILE A 89 -37.96 -23.06 5.71
N ARG A 90 -38.13 -23.46 6.97
CA ARG A 90 -38.73 -22.65 8.04
C ARG A 90 -37.70 -22.34 9.11
N PHE A 91 -37.49 -21.06 9.41
CA PHE A 91 -36.55 -20.62 10.44
C PHE A 91 -37.18 -20.64 11.83
N ARG A 92 -36.42 -21.12 12.81
CA ARG A 92 -36.87 -21.28 14.19
C ARG A 92 -36.90 -19.95 14.91
N LYS A 93 -37.95 -19.74 15.71
CA LYS A 93 -38.12 -18.53 16.51
C LYS A 93 -37.03 -18.42 17.58
N GLY A 94 -36.40 -17.24 17.70
CA GLY A 94 -35.33 -16.99 18.68
C GLY A 94 -33.96 -17.58 18.30
N LYS A 95 -33.81 -18.12 17.09
CA LYS A 95 -32.53 -18.50 16.49
C LYS A 95 -32.16 -17.51 15.39
N GLN A 96 -30.97 -17.68 14.80
CA GLN A 96 -30.55 -16.82 13.70
C GLN A 96 -31.50 -17.02 12.51
N HIS A 97 -32.10 -15.94 12.02
CA HIS A 97 -33.00 -15.99 10.88
C HIS A 97 -32.68 -14.87 9.89
N PRO A 98 -33.03 -15.04 8.62
CA PRO A 98 -32.89 -13.99 7.61
C PRO A 98 -33.91 -12.87 7.81
N GLU A 99 -33.67 -11.76 7.12
CA GLU A 99 -34.64 -10.65 7.03
C GLU A 99 -35.76 -11.00 6.05
N THR A 100 -36.93 -10.39 6.23
CA THR A 100 -38.04 -10.58 5.30
C THR A 100 -37.67 -10.05 3.90
N ALA A 101 -38.07 -10.77 2.85
CA ALA A 101 -37.76 -10.47 1.45
C ALA A 101 -36.29 -10.59 1.04
N SER A 102 -35.40 -11.07 1.91
CA SER A 102 -34.03 -11.39 1.51
C SER A 102 -33.98 -12.62 0.59
N ILE A 103 -32.87 -12.75 -0.14
CA ILE A 103 -32.65 -13.85 -1.10
C ILE A 103 -31.59 -14.79 -0.49
N LEU A 104 -31.96 -16.06 -0.35
CA LEU A 104 -31.08 -17.12 0.13
C LEU A 104 -30.55 -17.94 -1.04
N SER A 105 -29.29 -18.35 -0.95
CA SER A 105 -28.68 -19.36 -1.80
C SER A 105 -28.72 -20.71 -1.07
N VAL A 106 -29.46 -21.68 -1.62
CA VAL A 106 -29.71 -22.97 -0.98
C VAL A 106 -29.13 -24.12 -1.82
N ASN A 107 -28.39 -25.01 -1.18
CA ASN A 107 -28.02 -26.31 -1.72
C ASN A 107 -28.79 -27.41 -0.96
N TYR A 108 -29.38 -28.35 -1.69
CA TYR A 108 -30.23 -29.39 -1.11
C TYR A 108 -30.31 -30.63 -1.99
N TYR A 109 -30.89 -31.71 -1.46
CA TYR A 109 -31.08 -32.97 -2.17
C TYR A 109 -32.57 -33.31 -2.25
N PRO A 110 -33.16 -33.45 -3.45
CA PRO A 110 -34.53 -33.93 -3.58
C PRO A 110 -34.63 -35.42 -3.24
N VAL A 111 -35.83 -35.89 -2.92
CA VAL A 111 -36.13 -37.31 -2.71
C VAL A 111 -35.97 -38.11 -4.00
N SER A 112 -36.21 -37.47 -5.16
CA SER A 112 -35.99 -38.04 -6.48
C SER A 112 -34.52 -38.14 -6.90
N ALA A 113 -33.57 -37.67 -6.07
CA ALA A 113 -32.16 -37.80 -6.38
C ALA A 113 -31.74 -39.26 -6.24
N ASP A 114 -31.26 -39.85 -7.34
CA ASP A 114 -30.77 -41.22 -7.35
C ASP A 114 -29.60 -41.38 -6.35
N PRO A 115 -29.57 -42.50 -5.60
CA PRO A 115 -28.45 -42.79 -4.72
C PRO A 115 -27.18 -42.96 -5.55
N THR A 116 -26.20 -42.10 -5.31
CA THR A 116 -24.91 -42.18 -5.99
C THR A 116 -24.00 -43.21 -5.32
N PRO A 117 -23.24 -44.02 -6.09
CA PRO A 117 -22.31 -45.00 -5.53
C PRO A 117 -21.14 -44.35 -4.79
N LEU A 118 -20.94 -43.04 -4.99
CA LEU A 118 -19.93 -42.23 -4.33
C LEU A 118 -20.42 -41.85 -2.93
N THR A 119 -19.86 -42.50 -1.90
CA THR A 119 -20.30 -42.36 -0.51
C THR A 119 -19.33 -41.58 0.38
N ASP A 120 -18.04 -41.56 0.03
CA ASP A 120 -17.02 -40.86 0.80
C ASP A 120 -16.71 -39.48 0.19
N LEU A 121 -17.19 -38.43 0.87
CA LEU A 121 -16.99 -37.02 0.50
C LEU A 121 -16.10 -36.29 1.52
N ASN A 122 -15.46 -37.03 2.43
CA ASN A 122 -14.61 -36.46 3.46
C ASN A 122 -13.27 -36.01 2.88
N VAL A 123 -12.61 -35.09 3.59
CA VAL A 123 -11.26 -34.66 3.24
C VAL A 123 -10.35 -35.89 3.25
N GLY A 124 -9.51 -36.03 2.22
CA GLY A 124 -8.64 -37.19 2.02
C GLY A 124 -9.25 -38.32 1.19
N SER A 125 -10.55 -38.27 0.87
CA SER A 125 -11.15 -39.21 -0.08
C SER A 125 -10.63 -39.01 -1.49
N VAL A 126 -10.51 -40.09 -2.28
CA VAL A 126 -10.09 -40.02 -3.69
C VAL A 126 -11.05 -39.15 -4.50
N VAL A 127 -12.36 -39.31 -4.29
CA VAL A 127 -13.39 -38.55 -5.01
C VAL A 127 -13.25 -37.06 -4.70
N ARG A 128 -13.15 -36.71 -3.42
CA ARG A 128 -12.99 -35.31 -3.01
C ARG A 128 -11.70 -34.70 -3.51
N THR A 129 -10.58 -35.42 -3.43
CA THR A 129 -9.27 -34.94 -3.92
C THR A 129 -9.30 -34.64 -5.42
N LEU A 130 -9.96 -35.49 -6.22
CA LEU A 130 -10.16 -35.22 -7.64
C LEU A 130 -11.02 -33.97 -7.86
N MET A 131 -12.15 -33.84 -7.14
CA MET A 131 -13.02 -32.67 -7.26
C MET A 131 -12.34 -31.37 -6.81
N GLU A 132 -11.51 -31.42 -5.78
CA GLU A 132 -10.69 -30.31 -5.30
C GLU A 132 -9.69 -29.85 -6.36
N THR A 133 -9.13 -30.77 -7.15
CA THR A 133 -8.26 -30.43 -8.28
C THR A 133 -9.02 -29.65 -9.36
N PHE A 134 -10.22 -30.11 -9.75
CA PHE A 134 -11.07 -29.37 -10.69
C PHE A 134 -11.55 -28.03 -10.12
N ALA A 135 -11.90 -28.00 -8.83
CA ALA A 135 -12.34 -26.79 -8.16
C ALA A 135 -11.23 -25.72 -8.14
N ARG A 136 -9.96 -26.13 -7.99
CA ARG A 136 -8.82 -25.23 -8.06
C ARG A 136 -8.70 -24.57 -9.43
N GLU A 137 -8.80 -25.34 -10.52
CA GLU A 137 -8.72 -24.78 -11.88
C GLU A 137 -9.91 -23.87 -12.20
N LEU A 138 -11.11 -24.22 -11.73
CA LEU A 138 -12.29 -23.34 -11.84
C LEU A 138 -12.13 -22.06 -11.01
N ALA A 139 -11.58 -22.14 -9.79
CA ALA A 139 -11.32 -20.97 -8.96
C ALA A 139 -10.29 -20.04 -9.62
N LEU A 140 -9.22 -20.59 -10.19
CA LEU A 140 -8.23 -19.82 -10.95
C LEU A 140 -8.85 -19.16 -12.20
N SER A 141 -9.77 -19.85 -12.86
CA SER A 141 -10.51 -19.29 -14.01
C SER A 141 -11.44 -18.15 -13.58
N ASP A 142 -12.20 -18.31 -12.49
CA ASP A 142 -13.07 -17.27 -11.95
C ASP A 142 -12.26 -16.04 -11.50
N LEU A 143 -11.09 -16.23 -10.88
CA LEU A 143 -10.17 -15.15 -10.51
C LEU A 143 -9.58 -14.43 -11.74
N SER A 144 -9.24 -15.19 -12.79
CA SER A 144 -8.74 -14.62 -14.04
C SER A 144 -9.80 -13.75 -14.71
N LEU A 145 -11.07 -14.20 -14.71
CA LEU A 145 -12.19 -13.42 -15.22
C LEU A 145 -12.44 -12.14 -14.40
N ASP A 146 -12.34 -12.22 -13.07
CA ASP A 146 -12.45 -11.04 -12.20
C ASP A 146 -11.33 -10.03 -12.48
N PHE A 147 -10.10 -10.49 -12.67
CA PHE A 147 -8.97 -9.64 -13.05
C PHE A 147 -9.18 -8.97 -14.41
N ILE A 148 -9.66 -9.72 -15.42
CA ILE A 148 -9.99 -9.17 -16.75
C ILE A 148 -11.09 -8.11 -16.62
N TYR A 149 -12.13 -8.40 -15.82
CA TYR A 149 -13.24 -7.47 -15.59
C TYR A 149 -12.76 -6.17 -14.93
N LYS A 150 -11.94 -6.27 -13.87
CA LYS A 150 -11.31 -5.11 -13.22
C LYS A 150 -10.34 -4.36 -14.14
N SER A 151 -9.67 -5.06 -15.05
CA SER A 151 -8.77 -4.43 -16.03
C SER A 151 -9.49 -3.53 -17.05
N ALA A 152 -10.82 -3.57 -17.12
CA ALA A 152 -11.60 -2.73 -18.02
C ALA A 152 -11.93 -1.33 -17.44
N TYR A 153 -11.66 -1.09 -16.15
CA TYR A 153 -11.99 0.17 -15.47
C TYR A 153 -10.76 1.02 -15.20
N LEU A 154 -10.87 2.33 -15.38
CA LEU A 154 -9.78 3.29 -15.20
C LEU A 154 -9.13 3.18 -13.80
N GLU A 155 -9.94 3.03 -12.76
CA GLU A 155 -9.48 2.97 -11.35
C GLU A 155 -8.69 1.70 -11.03
N THR A 156 -9.00 0.57 -11.67
CA THR A 156 -8.45 -0.74 -11.32
C THR A 156 -7.52 -1.33 -12.37
N ALA A 157 -7.53 -0.80 -13.60
CA ALA A 157 -6.62 -1.22 -14.64
C ALA A 157 -5.18 -0.80 -14.33
N THR A 158 -4.22 -1.66 -14.69
CA THR A 158 -2.78 -1.44 -14.54
C THR A 158 -2.02 -1.81 -15.82
N GLY A 159 -0.83 -1.24 -15.98
CA GLY A 159 0.09 -1.52 -17.10
C GLY A 159 -0.57 -1.40 -18.48
N PRO A 160 -0.37 -2.39 -19.38
CA PRO A 160 -0.92 -2.34 -20.74
C PRO A 160 -2.45 -2.29 -20.81
N SER A 161 -3.16 -2.79 -19.79
CA SER A 161 -4.62 -2.68 -19.74
C SER A 161 -5.05 -1.25 -19.49
N LEU A 162 -4.36 -0.54 -18.59
CA LEU A 162 -4.58 0.89 -18.35
C LEU A 162 -4.33 1.70 -19.63
N ASP A 163 -3.25 1.41 -20.35
CA ASP A 163 -2.93 2.07 -21.62
C ASP A 163 -4.07 1.96 -22.65
N LYS A 164 -4.72 0.79 -22.73
CA LYS A 164 -5.88 0.59 -23.61
C LYS A 164 -7.12 1.36 -23.15
N VAL A 165 -7.36 1.42 -21.84
CA VAL A 165 -8.50 2.16 -21.28
C VAL A 165 -8.34 3.65 -21.52
N VAL A 166 -7.15 4.22 -21.26
CA VAL A 166 -6.91 5.66 -21.46
C VAL A 166 -6.84 6.05 -22.94
N ALA A 167 -6.49 5.11 -23.84
CA ALA A 167 -6.54 5.35 -25.28
C ALA A 167 -7.96 5.66 -25.76
N LEU A 168 -9.01 5.15 -25.10
CA LEU A 168 -10.40 5.46 -25.43
C LEU A 168 -10.74 6.96 -25.26
N VAL A 169 -10.00 7.66 -24.41
CA VAL A 169 -10.17 9.11 -24.15
C VAL A 169 -9.10 9.95 -24.84
N GLY A 170 -8.35 9.37 -25.79
CA GLY A 170 -7.32 10.05 -26.57
C GLY A 170 -6.02 10.32 -25.79
N VAL A 171 -5.82 9.65 -24.66
CA VAL A 171 -4.61 9.80 -23.82
C VAL A 171 -3.66 8.64 -24.09
N GLN A 172 -2.36 8.94 -24.23
CA GLN A 172 -1.29 7.95 -24.38
C GLN A 172 -0.23 8.17 -23.31
N ARG A 173 0.36 7.09 -22.80
CA ARG A 173 1.41 7.14 -21.77
C ARG A 173 2.64 7.87 -22.28
N LEU A 174 3.19 8.77 -21.46
CA LEU A 174 4.44 9.43 -21.77
C LEU A 174 5.59 8.42 -21.62
N PRO A 175 6.37 8.17 -22.69
CA PRO A 175 7.48 7.23 -22.62
C PRO A 175 8.60 7.78 -21.73
N ALA A 176 9.51 6.90 -21.30
CA ALA A 176 10.73 7.34 -20.64
C ALA A 176 11.58 8.24 -21.55
N GLY A 177 12.50 9.01 -20.98
CA GLY A 177 13.53 9.67 -21.76
C GLY A 177 14.42 8.64 -22.46
N HIS A 178 15.04 9.04 -23.58
CA HIS A 178 16.09 8.23 -24.19
C HIS A 178 17.29 8.16 -23.24
N PRO A 179 17.89 6.97 -23.02
CA PRO A 179 19.14 6.90 -22.26
C PRO A 179 20.24 7.61 -23.04
N THR A 180 21.04 8.43 -22.36
CA THR A 180 22.13 9.21 -22.96
C THR A 180 23.47 8.83 -22.36
N VAL A 181 24.53 8.85 -23.17
CA VAL A 181 25.89 8.49 -22.75
C VAL A 181 26.93 9.14 -23.67
N LYS A 182 28.11 9.45 -23.12
CA LYS A 182 29.26 9.85 -23.94
C LYS A 182 29.98 8.63 -24.48
N VAL A 183 30.17 8.61 -25.80
CA VAL A 183 30.87 7.56 -26.51
C VAL A 183 32.19 8.12 -27.05
N ARG A 184 33.27 7.39 -26.82
CA ARG A 184 34.62 7.70 -27.27
C ARG A 184 34.94 6.90 -28.52
N PHE A 185 35.35 7.60 -29.57
CA PHE A 185 35.89 7.00 -30.79
C PHE A 185 37.40 7.10 -30.76
N SER A 186 38.09 5.99 -30.99
CA SER A 186 39.55 5.89 -31.00
C SER A 186 40.07 5.69 -32.42
N ARG A 187 41.07 6.47 -32.80
CA ARG A 187 41.70 6.45 -34.13
C ARG A 187 42.56 5.19 -34.32
N ASN A 188 42.53 4.64 -35.52
CA ASN A 188 43.54 3.69 -35.99
C ASN A 188 44.85 4.42 -36.30
N ALA A 189 45.94 4.02 -35.64
CA ALA A 189 47.27 4.64 -35.78
C ALA A 189 47.78 4.72 -37.22
N ALA A 190 47.30 3.86 -38.13
CA ALA A 190 47.66 3.88 -39.54
C ALA A 190 46.94 4.96 -40.38
N SER A 191 45.99 5.71 -39.79
CA SER A 191 45.22 6.75 -40.47
C SER A 191 45.59 8.15 -39.92
N PRO A 192 46.49 8.91 -40.58
CA PRO A 192 46.92 10.23 -40.10
C PRO A 192 45.97 11.38 -40.50
N GLY A 193 45.05 11.15 -41.45
CA GLY A 193 44.14 12.17 -41.98
C GLY A 193 43.03 12.61 -41.02
N GLN A 194 42.23 13.58 -41.44
CA GLN A 194 41.00 13.95 -40.73
C GLN A 194 39.95 12.85 -40.91
N ILE A 195 39.21 12.52 -39.85
CA ILE A 195 38.13 11.50 -39.89
C ILE A 195 36.83 12.16 -39.49
N SER A 196 35.79 12.04 -40.33
CA SER A 196 34.46 12.55 -40.03
C SER A 196 33.51 11.41 -39.69
N ILE A 197 32.82 11.55 -38.57
CA ILE A 197 31.80 10.64 -38.07
C ILE A 197 30.48 11.41 -38.14
N PRO A 198 29.54 11.02 -39.00
CA PRO A 198 28.24 11.67 -39.08
C PRO A 198 27.46 11.59 -37.77
N ALA A 199 26.52 12.51 -37.59
CA ALA A 199 25.41 12.29 -36.65
C ALA A 199 24.63 11.03 -37.06
N ASP A 200 23.86 10.48 -36.13
CA ASP A 200 23.08 9.25 -36.30
C ASP A 200 23.94 7.99 -36.61
N THR A 201 25.22 8.02 -36.25
CA THR A 201 26.07 6.82 -36.32
C THR A 201 25.65 5.84 -35.23
N ALA A 202 25.31 4.61 -35.61
CA ALA A 202 24.82 3.59 -34.69
C ALA A 202 25.95 2.77 -34.01
N ILE A 203 25.93 2.79 -32.68
CA ILE A 203 26.76 1.99 -31.77
C ILE A 203 25.86 1.00 -31.04
N VAL A 204 26.29 -0.26 -30.97
CA VAL A 204 25.47 -1.36 -30.47
C VAL A 204 26.22 -2.10 -29.36
N ASP A 205 25.51 -2.48 -28.29
CA ASP A 205 26.03 -3.38 -27.27
C ASP A 205 25.88 -4.87 -27.66
N ALA A 206 26.20 -5.78 -26.73
CA ALA A 206 26.01 -7.22 -26.91
C ALA A 206 24.54 -7.67 -26.87
N LYS A 207 23.65 -6.87 -26.29
CA LYS A 207 22.20 -7.12 -26.17
C LYS A 207 21.40 -6.55 -27.35
N ASN A 208 22.09 -6.00 -28.36
CA ASN A 208 21.51 -5.27 -29.49
C ASN A 208 20.75 -3.99 -29.13
N ASN A 209 21.09 -3.34 -28.00
CA ASN A 209 20.67 -1.97 -27.74
C ASN A 209 21.44 -1.03 -28.68
N ARG A 210 20.72 -0.24 -29.47
CA ARG A 210 21.29 0.71 -30.42
C ARG A 210 21.30 2.12 -29.83
N TYR A 211 22.45 2.77 -29.89
CA TYR A 211 22.68 4.17 -29.54
C TYR A 211 23.15 4.93 -30.78
N LEU A 212 22.58 6.11 -31.02
CA LEU A 212 22.89 6.97 -32.15
C LEU A 212 23.65 8.21 -31.68
N THR A 213 24.71 8.60 -32.38
CA THR A 213 25.41 9.87 -32.11
C THR A 213 24.47 11.05 -32.35
N LEU A 214 24.39 11.97 -31.40
CA LEU A 214 23.48 13.13 -31.50
C LEU A 214 24.02 14.25 -32.40
N GLU A 215 25.32 14.29 -32.57
CA GLU A 215 26.02 15.30 -33.34
C GLU A 215 27.11 14.65 -34.19
N ALA A 216 27.49 15.32 -35.27
CA ALA A 216 28.65 14.91 -36.05
C ALA A 216 29.94 15.18 -35.27
N LEU A 217 30.89 14.27 -35.36
CA LEU A 217 32.20 14.36 -34.73
C LEU A 217 33.29 14.36 -35.79
N VAL A 218 34.24 15.27 -35.67
CA VAL A 218 35.44 15.29 -36.52
C VAL A 218 36.65 15.03 -35.65
N LEU A 219 37.42 13.99 -35.96
CA LEU A 219 38.75 13.78 -35.38
C LEU A 219 39.77 14.52 -36.25
N GLU A 220 40.40 15.55 -35.69
CA GLU A 220 41.42 16.32 -36.38
C GLU A 220 42.68 15.47 -36.61
N PRO A 221 43.52 15.78 -37.62
CA PRO A 221 44.75 15.04 -37.88
C PRO A 221 45.57 14.81 -36.60
N TYR A 222 46.01 13.58 -36.40
CA TYR A 222 46.77 13.11 -35.22
C TYR A 222 46.02 13.14 -33.86
N GLU A 223 44.74 13.51 -33.82
CA GLU A 223 43.91 13.36 -32.62
C GLU A 223 43.62 11.87 -32.35
N SER A 224 44.05 11.36 -31.19
CA SER A 224 43.99 9.93 -30.86
C SER A 224 42.58 9.43 -30.56
N SER A 225 41.75 10.23 -29.91
CA SER A 225 40.37 9.90 -29.60
C SER A 225 39.55 11.14 -29.31
N ARG A 226 38.26 11.10 -29.62
CA ARG A 226 37.31 12.18 -29.27
C ARG A 226 35.99 11.60 -28.80
N GLU A 227 35.29 12.33 -27.92
CA GLU A 227 34.00 11.94 -27.37
C GLU A 227 32.85 12.72 -28.01
N VAL A 228 31.71 12.05 -28.18
CA VAL A 228 30.45 12.63 -28.63
C VAL A 228 29.30 12.06 -27.80
N LEU A 229 28.24 12.84 -27.63
CA LEU A 229 27.04 12.37 -26.95
C LEU A 229 26.24 11.46 -27.87
N ALA A 230 25.77 10.34 -27.35
CA ALA A 230 24.87 9.42 -28.04
C ALA A 230 23.63 9.17 -27.18
N ALA A 231 22.50 8.93 -27.84
CA ALA A 231 21.24 8.56 -27.20
C ALA A 231 20.74 7.21 -27.73
N GLY A 232 20.07 6.44 -26.88
CA GLY A 232 19.39 5.23 -27.32
C GLY A 232 18.42 5.54 -28.45
N GLU A 233 18.29 4.64 -29.44
CA GLU A 233 17.41 4.85 -30.60
C GLU A 233 15.93 5.03 -30.19
N LYS A 234 15.52 4.40 -29.09
CA LYS A 234 14.15 4.46 -28.56
C LYS A 234 14.17 4.85 -27.07
N PRO A 235 13.08 5.44 -26.55
CA PRO A 235 12.85 5.61 -25.11
C PRO A 235 13.06 4.34 -24.25
N GLY A 236 12.69 3.20 -24.83
CA GLY A 236 12.79 1.89 -24.20
C GLY A 236 14.15 1.21 -24.37
N THR A 237 15.13 1.85 -25.02
CA THR A 237 16.48 1.29 -25.12
C THR A 237 17.04 1.04 -23.72
N GLY A 238 17.67 -0.12 -23.52
CA GLY A 238 18.27 -0.49 -22.24
C GLY A 238 19.43 0.41 -21.87
N GLU A 239 19.60 0.66 -20.56
CA GLU A 239 20.81 1.32 -20.07
C GLU A 239 22.00 0.38 -20.18
N VAL A 240 23.16 0.97 -20.47
CA VAL A 240 24.43 0.28 -20.72
C VAL A 240 25.44 0.65 -19.65
N ALA A 241 26.19 -0.35 -19.18
CA ALA A 241 27.30 -0.16 -18.24
C ALA A 241 28.56 0.37 -18.96
N PRO A 242 29.57 0.86 -18.24
CA PRO A 242 30.84 1.27 -18.84
C PRO A 242 31.45 0.16 -19.72
N GLY A 243 31.82 0.50 -20.95
CA GLY A 243 32.46 -0.40 -21.91
C GLY A 243 31.52 -1.33 -22.69
N GLU A 244 30.21 -1.30 -22.45
CA GLU A 244 29.26 -2.17 -23.17
C GLU A 244 29.00 -1.72 -24.63
N LEU A 245 29.10 -0.43 -24.93
CA LEU A 245 28.93 0.10 -26.30
C LEU A 245 30.22 0.00 -27.10
N ASN A 246 30.50 -1.19 -27.64
CA ASN A 246 31.80 -1.51 -28.24
C ASN A 246 31.79 -1.87 -29.74
N ARG A 247 30.62 -1.84 -30.39
CA ARG A 247 30.47 -2.27 -31.78
C ARG A 247 29.79 -1.20 -32.63
N LEU A 248 30.40 -0.89 -33.78
CA LEU A 248 29.76 -0.07 -34.81
C LEU A 248 28.95 -0.94 -35.75
N GLU A 249 27.73 -0.50 -36.05
CA GLU A 249 26.90 -1.17 -37.07
C GLU A 249 27.42 -0.88 -38.49
N THR A 250 27.89 0.35 -38.72
CA THR A 250 28.57 0.75 -39.96
C THR A 250 30.01 1.13 -39.62
N LEU A 251 30.98 0.40 -40.21
CA LEU A 251 32.39 0.67 -39.99
C LEU A 251 32.79 2.01 -40.63
N ILE A 252 33.52 2.82 -39.87
CA ILE A 252 34.04 4.11 -40.33
C ILE A 252 35.54 3.96 -40.56
N ALA A 253 36.01 4.30 -41.77
CA ALA A 253 37.42 4.19 -42.12
C ALA A 253 38.28 5.05 -41.18
N GLY A 254 39.34 4.45 -40.63
CA GLY A 254 40.28 5.13 -39.74
C GLY A 254 39.89 5.11 -38.25
N ILE A 255 38.74 4.56 -37.87
CA ILE A 255 38.39 4.28 -36.47
C ILE A 255 38.81 2.86 -36.10
N ALA A 256 39.50 2.69 -34.98
CA ALA A 256 39.92 1.40 -34.46
C ALA A 256 38.90 0.81 -33.47
N GLU A 257 38.35 1.64 -32.59
CA GLU A 257 37.47 1.21 -31.50
C GLU A 257 36.47 2.31 -31.16
N VAL A 258 35.30 1.88 -30.67
CA VAL A 258 34.31 2.73 -30.04
C VAL A 258 34.02 2.19 -28.64
N THR A 259 33.89 3.04 -27.63
CA THR A 259 33.58 2.60 -26.25
C THR A 259 32.92 3.71 -25.44
N ASN A 260 32.06 3.37 -24.47
CA ASN A 260 31.54 4.33 -23.49
C ASN A 260 32.30 4.21 -22.16
N LEU A 261 32.79 5.33 -21.62
CA LEU A 261 33.56 5.31 -20.36
C LEU A 261 32.70 5.27 -19.09
N LYS A 262 31.45 5.70 -19.20
CA LYS A 262 30.49 5.77 -18.09
C LYS A 262 29.21 5.05 -18.50
N GLU A 263 28.40 4.71 -17.50
CA GLU A 263 27.06 4.19 -17.73
C GLU A 263 26.18 5.24 -18.44
N SER A 264 25.19 4.75 -19.19
CA SER A 264 24.13 5.61 -19.72
C SER A 264 23.11 5.93 -18.63
N SER A 265 22.45 7.08 -18.74
CA SER A 265 21.36 7.45 -17.84
C SER A 265 20.18 8.06 -18.59
N LYS A 266 18.96 7.83 -18.08
CA LYS A 266 17.73 8.45 -18.58
C LYS A 266 17.49 9.82 -17.94
N SER A 267 17.09 10.80 -18.75
CA SER A 267 16.73 12.14 -18.29
C SER A 267 15.35 12.21 -17.62
N SER A 268 14.46 11.26 -17.92
CA SER A 268 13.14 11.14 -17.31
C SER A 268 12.68 9.68 -17.20
N ALA A 269 11.99 9.36 -16.12
CA ALA A 269 11.33 8.06 -15.96
C ALA A 269 10.07 7.97 -16.85
N ALA A 270 9.63 6.76 -17.14
CA ALA A 270 8.32 6.54 -17.75
C ALA A 270 7.21 7.01 -16.80
N GLU A 271 6.11 7.51 -17.36
CA GLU A 271 4.93 7.90 -16.58
C GLU A 271 4.35 6.69 -15.82
N SER A 272 4.10 6.87 -14.52
CA SER A 272 3.51 5.84 -13.67
C SER A 272 2.03 5.61 -13.99
N ASP A 273 1.49 4.45 -13.60
CA ASP A 273 0.05 4.17 -13.75
C ASP A 273 -0.83 5.20 -13.03
N ASP A 274 -0.38 5.68 -11.86
CA ASP A 274 -1.13 6.65 -11.07
C ASP A 274 -1.11 8.06 -11.70
N ASP A 275 0.02 8.46 -12.28
CA ASP A 275 0.13 9.71 -13.05
C ASP A 275 -0.74 9.65 -14.31
N LEU A 276 -0.65 8.54 -15.06
CA LEU A 276 -1.44 8.32 -16.26
C LEU A 276 -2.94 8.34 -15.93
N ARG A 277 -3.36 7.70 -14.84
CA ARG A 277 -4.76 7.70 -14.38
C ARG A 277 -5.24 9.09 -14.05
N ARG A 278 -4.45 9.87 -13.30
CA ARG A 278 -4.78 11.28 -12.99
C ARG A 278 -4.93 12.12 -14.26
N ARG A 279 -4.01 11.98 -15.21
CA ARG A 279 -4.05 12.72 -16.47
C ARG A 279 -5.23 12.31 -17.35
N ALA A 280 -5.54 11.02 -17.42
CA ALA A 280 -6.69 10.51 -18.15
C ALA A 280 -8.03 10.94 -17.55
N ALA A 281 -8.16 10.94 -16.22
CA ALA A 281 -9.33 11.48 -15.52
C ALA A 281 -9.49 12.98 -15.81
N GLY A 282 -8.38 13.75 -15.76
CA GLY A 282 -8.37 15.16 -16.15
C GLY A 282 -8.79 15.39 -17.60
N ALA A 283 -8.35 14.53 -18.53
CA ALA A 283 -8.73 14.61 -19.94
C ALA A 283 -10.23 14.40 -20.17
N LEU A 284 -10.86 13.43 -19.46
CA LEU A 284 -12.32 13.24 -19.48
C LEU A 284 -13.05 14.52 -19.06
N HIS A 285 -12.59 15.18 -17.99
CA HIS A 285 -13.17 16.45 -17.52
C HIS A 285 -12.85 17.64 -18.44
N GLY A 286 -11.76 17.59 -19.20
CA GLY A 286 -11.40 18.61 -20.19
C GLY A 286 -12.22 18.54 -21.49
N VAL A 287 -12.71 17.35 -21.86
CA VAL A 287 -13.57 17.13 -23.04
C VAL A 287 -15.03 17.48 -22.75
N MET A 288 -15.49 17.20 -21.52
CA MET A 288 -16.85 17.56 -21.09
C MET A 288 -16.93 19.08 -20.92
N ARG A 289 -17.82 19.74 -21.65
CA ARG A 289 -18.13 21.17 -21.46
C ARG A 289 -19.46 21.32 -20.75
N GLY A 290 -19.64 22.43 -20.04
CA GLY A 290 -20.92 22.81 -19.48
C GLY A 290 -21.35 22.09 -18.21
N THR A 291 -20.41 21.47 -17.48
CA THR A 291 -20.66 20.95 -16.12
C THR A 291 -19.83 21.71 -15.09
N VAL A 292 -20.26 21.70 -13.82
CA VAL A 292 -19.49 22.29 -12.71
C VAL A 292 -18.09 21.69 -12.63
N ASN A 293 -17.98 20.36 -12.74
CA ASN A 293 -16.69 19.65 -12.71
C ASN A 293 -15.77 20.08 -13.87
N ALA A 294 -16.31 20.27 -15.07
CA ALA A 294 -15.53 20.73 -16.21
C ALA A 294 -14.92 22.13 -15.95
N LEU A 295 -15.73 23.06 -15.45
CA LEU A 295 -15.25 24.39 -15.07
C LEU A 295 -14.22 24.31 -13.93
N GLN A 296 -14.47 23.49 -12.91
CA GLN A 296 -13.56 23.37 -11.76
C GLN A 296 -12.20 22.80 -12.18
N TYR A 297 -12.17 21.63 -12.81
CA TYR A 297 -10.93 20.98 -13.23
C TYR A 297 -10.23 21.72 -14.37
N GLY A 298 -10.99 22.27 -15.31
CA GLY A 298 -10.43 23.03 -16.43
C GLY A 298 -9.79 24.36 -16.02
N LEU A 299 -10.21 24.94 -14.89
CA LEU A 299 -9.57 26.11 -14.30
C LEU A 299 -8.39 25.74 -13.41
N LEU A 300 -8.49 24.65 -12.63
CA LEU A 300 -7.37 24.12 -11.85
C LEU A 300 -6.19 23.65 -12.72
N SER A 301 -6.42 23.32 -14.00
CA SER A 301 -5.35 22.96 -14.92
C SER A 301 -4.47 24.13 -15.39
N ILE A 302 -4.83 25.38 -15.07
CA ILE A 302 -4.07 26.57 -15.48
C ILE A 302 -2.91 26.79 -14.50
N PRO A 303 -1.64 26.82 -14.97
CA PRO A 303 -0.52 27.28 -14.14
C PRO A 303 -0.78 28.70 -13.62
N GLY A 304 -0.70 28.89 -12.30
CA GLY A 304 -1.03 30.16 -11.64
C GLY A 304 -2.38 30.19 -10.92
N VAL A 305 -3.24 29.17 -11.11
CA VAL A 305 -4.49 28.99 -10.36
C VAL A 305 -4.25 28.05 -9.17
N LYS A 306 -4.62 28.51 -7.97
CA LYS A 306 -4.45 27.78 -6.71
C LYS A 306 -5.68 26.98 -6.32
N SER A 307 -6.85 27.62 -6.36
CA SER A 307 -8.12 26.97 -6.02
C SER A 307 -9.29 27.62 -6.76
N VAL A 308 -10.36 26.86 -6.94
CA VAL A 308 -11.55 27.27 -7.67
C VAL A 308 -12.78 26.82 -6.88
N ASN A 309 -13.67 27.75 -6.58
CA ASN A 309 -14.97 27.50 -6.01
C ASN A 309 -16.07 27.87 -7.02
N ILE A 310 -17.07 27.02 -7.16
CA ILE A 310 -18.15 27.20 -8.13
C ILE A 310 -19.48 26.99 -7.43
N VAL A 311 -20.35 27.99 -7.52
CA VAL A 311 -21.69 27.97 -6.94
C VAL A 311 -22.72 28.14 -8.05
N GLU A 312 -23.59 27.15 -8.20
CA GLU A 312 -24.76 27.24 -9.07
C GLU A 312 -25.88 28.06 -8.41
N PHE A 313 -26.58 28.87 -9.20
CA PHE A 313 -27.70 29.69 -8.73
C PHE A 313 -27.35 30.58 -7.51
N PRO A 314 -26.23 31.33 -7.53
CA PRO A 314 -25.73 32.07 -6.37
C PRO A 314 -26.73 33.13 -5.85
N ASN A 315 -27.64 33.59 -6.71
CA ASN A 315 -28.70 34.54 -6.40
C ASN A 315 -30.11 33.91 -6.47
N GLY A 316 -30.21 32.57 -6.50
CA GLY A 316 -31.46 31.84 -6.75
C GLY A 316 -31.97 31.93 -8.19
N ILE A 317 -31.18 32.50 -9.12
CA ILE A 317 -31.54 32.67 -10.53
C ILE A 317 -30.98 31.51 -11.34
N ALA A 318 -31.87 30.75 -12.00
CA ALA A 318 -31.48 29.73 -12.96
C ALA A 318 -30.70 30.33 -14.13
N GLY A 319 -29.59 29.71 -14.51
CA GLY A 319 -28.72 30.20 -15.59
C GLY A 319 -27.54 31.07 -15.13
N GLU A 320 -27.34 31.22 -13.82
CA GLU A 320 -26.18 31.91 -13.24
C GLU A 320 -25.25 30.95 -12.52
N VAL A 321 -23.95 31.14 -12.73
CA VAL A 321 -22.90 30.42 -12.01
C VAL A 321 -21.89 31.44 -11.49
N ARG A 322 -21.58 31.39 -10.19
CA ARG A 322 -20.49 32.16 -9.62
C ARG A 322 -19.22 31.32 -9.65
N VAL A 323 -18.16 31.85 -10.24
CA VAL A 323 -16.84 31.22 -10.29
C VAL A 323 -15.87 32.11 -9.53
N GLU A 324 -15.31 31.57 -8.46
CA GLU A 324 -14.36 32.25 -7.58
C GLU A 324 -13.00 31.57 -7.72
N VAL A 325 -12.00 32.32 -8.16
CA VAL A 325 -10.66 31.79 -8.44
C VAL A 325 -9.66 32.42 -7.49
N SER A 326 -8.89 31.58 -6.81
CA SER A 326 -7.72 31.99 -6.04
C SER A 326 -6.47 31.77 -6.89
N TYR A 327 -5.63 32.79 -7.03
CA TYR A 327 -4.41 32.75 -7.83
C TYR A 327 -3.19 32.51 -6.94
N SER A 328 -2.30 31.62 -7.37
CA SER A 328 -0.94 31.53 -6.82
C SER A 328 -0.02 32.59 -7.41
N GLU A 329 -0.24 32.93 -8.69
CA GLU A 329 0.44 34.00 -9.41
C GLU A 329 -0.61 34.89 -10.06
N ASP A 330 -0.79 36.08 -9.47
CA ASP A 330 -1.84 37.01 -9.87
C ASP A 330 -1.33 38.01 -10.93
N THR A 331 -1.14 37.52 -12.16
CA THR A 331 -0.71 38.34 -13.29
C THR A 331 -1.84 38.58 -14.30
N PRO A 332 -1.80 39.68 -15.08
CA PRO A 332 -2.78 39.94 -16.13
C PRO A 332 -2.89 38.81 -17.16
N GLU A 333 -1.79 38.12 -17.47
CA GLU A 333 -1.76 37.00 -18.40
C GLU A 333 -2.52 35.79 -17.85
N VAL A 334 -2.30 35.43 -16.58
CA VAL A 334 -3.01 34.33 -15.92
C VAL A 334 -4.51 34.63 -15.81
N ARG A 335 -4.88 35.89 -15.50
CA ARG A 335 -6.28 36.31 -15.46
C ARG A 335 -6.96 36.23 -16.82
N ALA A 336 -6.27 36.63 -17.90
CA ALA A 336 -6.78 36.49 -19.26
C ALA A 336 -7.00 35.02 -19.63
N LEU A 337 -6.04 34.16 -19.30
CA LEU A 337 -6.12 32.72 -19.54
C LEU A 337 -7.30 32.08 -18.79
N VAL A 338 -7.53 32.46 -17.54
CA VAL A 338 -8.70 32.04 -16.75
C VAL A 338 -10.00 32.50 -17.41
N ALA A 339 -10.11 33.76 -17.81
CA ALA A 339 -11.32 34.28 -18.46
C ALA A 339 -11.63 33.58 -19.79
N ASP A 340 -10.61 33.28 -20.59
CA ASP A 340 -10.76 32.54 -21.83
C ASP A 340 -11.20 31.10 -21.59
N ARG A 341 -10.61 30.45 -20.57
CA ARG A 341 -10.96 29.08 -20.20
C ARG A 341 -12.38 28.96 -19.66
N ILE A 342 -12.85 29.93 -18.86
CA ILE A 342 -14.26 30.02 -18.43
C ILE A 342 -15.17 30.12 -19.68
N ARG A 343 -14.81 30.95 -20.66
CA ARG A 343 -15.62 31.15 -21.87
C ARG A 343 -15.70 29.87 -22.72
N GLU A 344 -14.62 29.11 -22.78
CA GLU A 344 -14.55 27.85 -23.52
C GLU A 344 -15.39 26.74 -22.88
N LEU A 345 -15.35 26.66 -21.54
CA LEU A 345 -15.96 25.56 -20.77
C LEU A 345 -17.42 25.80 -20.41
N ARG A 346 -17.87 27.06 -20.29
CA ARG A 346 -19.25 27.37 -19.91
C ARG A 346 -20.24 26.92 -21.00
N PRO A 347 -21.46 26.48 -20.64
CA PRO A 347 -22.51 26.26 -21.62
C PRO A 347 -23.00 27.58 -22.22
N ALA A 348 -23.54 27.52 -23.44
CA ALA A 348 -24.25 28.64 -24.02
C ALA A 348 -25.45 29.04 -23.14
N GLY A 349 -25.67 30.34 -22.97
CA GLY A 349 -26.78 30.87 -22.17
C GLY A 349 -26.52 31.02 -20.66
N ILE A 350 -25.41 30.50 -20.12
CA ILE A 350 -25.05 30.69 -18.71
C ILE A 350 -24.29 32.00 -18.50
N ARG A 351 -24.75 32.81 -17.54
CA ARG A 351 -24.05 34.01 -17.05
C ARG A 351 -23.06 33.62 -15.96
N VAL A 352 -21.78 33.80 -16.24
CA VAL A 352 -20.72 33.58 -15.25
C VAL A 352 -20.45 34.88 -14.51
N ILE A 353 -20.57 34.83 -13.18
CA ILE A 353 -20.21 35.91 -12.28
C ILE A 353 -18.83 35.56 -11.73
N SER A 354 -17.79 36.23 -12.21
CA SER A 354 -16.44 36.09 -11.67
C SER A 354 -16.30 36.90 -10.38
N GLY A 355 -15.85 36.26 -9.30
CA GLY A 355 -15.52 36.91 -8.04
C GLY A 355 -14.11 36.55 -7.57
N GLU A 356 -13.52 37.39 -6.73
CA GLU A 356 -12.30 37.04 -6.01
C GLU A 356 -12.66 36.44 -4.64
N ALA A 357 -11.93 35.41 -4.23
CA ALA A 357 -12.04 34.92 -2.86
C ALA A 357 -11.51 35.99 -1.89
N ALA A 358 -12.30 36.36 -0.89
CA ALA A 358 -11.92 37.33 0.12
C ALA A 358 -10.74 36.77 0.94
N LYS A 359 -9.62 37.51 0.97
CA LYS A 359 -8.45 37.14 1.78
C LYS A 359 -8.70 37.53 3.23
N ARG A 360 -8.63 36.55 4.13
CA ARG A 360 -8.75 36.78 5.57
C ARG A 360 -7.37 36.67 6.21
N PRO A 361 -6.77 37.79 6.68
CA PRO A 361 -5.45 37.76 7.29
C PRO A 361 -5.48 36.91 8.57
N LEU A 362 -4.47 36.05 8.70
CA LEU A 362 -4.35 35.10 9.80
C LEU A 362 -2.94 35.10 10.36
N GLU A 363 -2.82 35.34 11.66
CA GLU A 363 -1.60 35.15 12.43
C GLU A 363 -1.67 33.80 13.15
N VAL A 364 -0.54 33.10 13.24
CA VAL A 364 -0.47 31.77 13.86
C VAL A 364 0.49 31.80 15.04
N GLN A 365 0.01 31.32 16.18
CA GLN A 365 0.78 31.14 17.40
C GLN A 365 0.91 29.64 17.72
N ILE A 366 2.12 29.20 18.04
CA ILE A 366 2.44 27.79 18.29
C ILE A 366 3.12 27.65 19.64
N ASP A 367 2.62 26.71 20.46
CA ASP A 367 3.28 26.21 21.66
C ASP A 367 3.75 24.78 21.38
N LEU A 368 5.05 24.51 21.60
CA LEU A 368 5.67 23.20 21.36
C LEU A 368 6.21 22.60 22.66
N THR A 369 5.96 21.31 22.85
CA THR A 369 6.62 20.48 23.84
C THR A 369 7.53 19.50 23.11
N LEU A 370 8.82 19.53 23.39
CA LEU A 370 9.84 18.69 22.74
C LEU A 370 10.08 17.41 23.53
N THR A 371 10.43 16.33 22.83
CA THR A 371 10.75 15.04 23.46
C THR A 371 12.09 15.08 24.21
N GLY A 372 12.16 14.42 25.37
CA GLY A 372 13.39 14.24 26.14
C GLY A 372 14.02 15.56 26.62
N LYS A 373 15.35 15.71 26.46
CA LYS A 373 16.09 16.93 26.84
C LYS A 373 15.87 18.12 25.87
N GLY A 374 15.00 17.97 24.88
CA GLY A 374 14.79 18.94 23.81
C GLY A 374 15.83 18.86 22.70
N VAL A 375 15.78 19.81 21.76
CA VAL A 375 16.72 19.92 20.63
C VAL A 375 17.84 20.92 20.93
N SER A 376 19.00 20.74 20.30
CA SER A 376 20.12 21.70 20.44
C SER A 376 19.75 23.09 19.89
N GLN A 377 20.43 24.16 20.36
CA GLN A 377 20.17 25.51 19.84
C GLN A 377 20.37 25.63 18.32
N SER A 378 21.30 24.87 17.74
CA SER A 378 21.52 24.78 16.29
C SER A 378 20.37 24.12 15.53
N GLU A 379 19.62 23.21 16.15
CA GLU A 379 18.53 22.46 15.52
C GLU A 379 17.16 23.09 15.75
N LEU A 380 17.03 23.97 16.74
CA LEU A 380 15.79 24.67 17.07
C LEU A 380 15.33 25.62 15.95
N GLY A 381 16.26 26.28 15.26
CA GLY A 381 15.97 27.11 14.08
C GLY A 381 15.37 26.29 12.93
N PRO A 382 16.06 25.24 12.45
CA PRO A 382 15.53 24.32 11.44
C PRO A 382 14.19 23.67 11.83
N LEU A 383 14.01 23.30 13.10
CA LEU A 383 12.74 22.75 13.60
C LEU A 383 11.60 23.77 13.46
N LYS A 384 11.79 25.02 13.89
CA LYS A 384 10.79 26.08 13.75
C LYS A 384 10.43 26.33 12.28
N THR A 385 11.42 26.36 11.39
CA THR A 385 11.18 26.52 9.95
C THR A 385 10.40 25.34 9.36
N SER A 386 10.70 24.11 9.78
CA SER A 386 9.97 22.90 9.37
C SER A 386 8.51 22.98 9.81
N VAL A 387 8.27 23.31 11.08
CA VAL A 387 6.93 23.48 11.67
C VAL A 387 6.14 24.59 10.96
N GLU A 388 6.77 25.74 10.73
CA GLU A 388 6.15 26.85 10.00
C GLU A 388 5.79 26.45 8.57
N THR A 389 6.67 25.72 7.88
CA THR A 389 6.42 25.24 6.51
C THR A 389 5.26 24.26 6.47
N ALA A 390 5.19 23.33 7.42
CA ALA A 390 4.15 22.30 7.47
C ALA A 390 2.76 22.91 7.72
N ILE A 391 2.64 23.82 8.70
CA ILE A 391 1.36 24.48 9.01
C ILE A 391 0.98 25.50 7.93
N ALA A 392 1.93 26.27 7.41
CA ALA A 392 1.65 27.21 6.32
C ALA A 392 1.16 26.49 5.07
N LYS A 393 1.74 25.32 4.74
CA LYS A 393 1.28 24.47 3.64
C LYS A 393 -0.15 23.99 3.88
N TYR A 394 -0.42 23.41 5.06
CA TYR A 394 -1.76 22.92 5.39
C TYR A 394 -2.83 24.02 5.30
N LEU A 395 -2.58 25.20 5.88
CA LEU A 395 -3.52 26.33 5.83
C LEU A 395 -3.67 26.91 4.43
N ALA A 396 -2.60 26.87 3.62
CA ALA A 396 -2.66 27.29 2.23
C ALA A 396 -3.45 26.32 1.35
N ASP A 397 -3.43 25.02 1.63
CA ASP A 397 -4.10 23.97 0.86
C ASP A 397 -5.61 23.86 1.17
N LEU A 398 -6.11 24.61 2.17
CA LEU A 398 -7.54 24.61 2.49
C LEU A 398 -8.36 25.24 1.35
N PRO A 399 -9.47 24.60 0.91
CA PRO A 399 -10.36 25.18 -0.08
C PRO A 399 -11.08 26.41 0.49
N PRO A 400 -11.64 27.28 -0.37
CA PRO A 400 -12.53 28.35 0.06
C PRO A 400 -13.69 27.82 0.93
N GLY A 401 -14.00 28.48 2.05
CA GLY A 401 -14.96 27.97 3.04
C GLY A 401 -14.46 26.79 3.89
N GLY A 402 -13.18 26.42 3.76
CA GLY A 402 -12.55 25.36 4.53
C GLY A 402 -12.44 25.68 6.02
N SER A 403 -12.30 24.62 6.82
CA SER A 403 -12.17 24.74 8.28
C SER A 403 -10.79 24.27 8.73
N ALA A 404 -10.03 25.17 9.38
CA ALA A 404 -8.79 24.85 10.05
C ALA A 404 -9.11 24.26 11.44
N ARG A 405 -8.72 22.99 11.64
CA ARG A 405 -9.02 22.23 12.87
C ARG A 405 -7.76 21.97 13.67
N GLN A 406 -7.82 22.22 14.98
CA GLN A 406 -6.71 22.00 15.92
C GLN A 406 -6.15 20.58 15.81
N ALA A 407 -7.00 19.56 15.85
CA ALA A 407 -6.60 18.15 15.82
C ALA A 407 -5.81 17.78 14.55
N ARG A 408 -6.11 18.42 13.41
CA ARG A 408 -5.39 18.15 12.18
C ARG A 408 -4.03 18.84 12.17
N MET A 409 -3.96 20.06 12.69
CA MET A 409 -2.71 20.81 12.83
C MET A 409 -1.76 20.15 13.84
N SER A 410 -2.25 19.72 15.01
CA SER A 410 -1.44 19.01 16.00
C SER A 410 -0.93 17.67 15.46
N ALA A 411 -1.77 16.88 14.79
CA ALA A 411 -1.34 15.63 14.17
C ALA A 411 -0.24 15.83 13.10
N LEU A 412 -0.29 16.94 12.35
CA LEU A 412 0.73 17.28 11.36
C LEU A 412 2.09 17.56 12.00
N LEU A 413 2.09 18.17 13.18
CA LEU A 413 3.30 18.50 13.95
C LEU A 413 3.86 17.29 14.70
N LEU A 414 2.99 16.45 15.27
CA LEU A 414 3.36 15.21 15.97
C LEU A 414 3.95 14.13 15.04
N ALA A 415 3.89 14.32 13.72
CA ALA A 415 4.60 13.48 12.77
C ALA A 415 6.13 13.61 12.87
N ASP A 416 6.63 14.72 13.44
CA ASP A 416 8.06 14.89 13.75
C ASP A 416 8.36 14.30 15.13
N ALA A 417 9.19 13.26 15.18
CA ALA A 417 9.54 12.52 16.40
C ALA A 417 10.20 13.39 17.51
N ARG A 418 10.64 14.61 17.17
CA ARG A 418 11.21 15.58 18.12
C ARG A 418 10.15 16.33 18.93
N ILE A 419 8.87 16.25 18.53
CA ILE A 419 7.75 16.97 19.14
C ILE A 419 6.89 15.98 19.93
N ALA A 420 6.74 16.21 21.23
CA ALA A 420 5.93 15.42 22.16
C ALA A 420 4.47 15.91 22.20
N ASP A 421 4.27 17.23 22.18
CA ASP A 421 2.95 17.87 22.14
C ASP A 421 3.04 19.19 21.35
N ALA A 422 1.93 19.60 20.74
CA ALA A 422 1.84 20.84 19.99
C ALA A 422 0.43 21.45 20.07
N LYS A 423 0.37 22.73 20.48
CA LYS A 423 -0.85 23.53 20.47
C LYS A 423 -0.71 24.67 19.47
N VAL A 424 -1.62 24.71 18.49
CA VAL A 424 -1.68 25.74 17.47
C VAL A 424 -2.91 26.61 17.71
N ARG A 425 -2.71 27.92 17.84
CA ARG A 425 -3.77 28.92 17.95
C ARG A 425 -3.76 29.84 16.73
N LEU A 426 -4.95 30.13 16.23
CA LEU A 426 -5.21 30.93 15.05
C LEU A 426 -5.76 32.30 15.49
N ILE A 427 -5.10 33.38 15.09
CA ILE A 427 -5.44 34.74 15.51
C ILE A 427 -5.85 35.54 14.27
N VAL A 428 -7.10 35.99 14.27
CA VAL A 428 -7.59 36.95 13.28
C VAL A 428 -7.39 38.35 13.86
N PRO A 429 -6.81 39.33 13.11
CA PRO A 429 -6.58 40.67 13.62
C PRO A 429 -7.84 41.27 14.27
N GLY A 430 -7.72 41.69 15.54
CA GLY A 430 -8.82 42.27 16.33
C GLY A 430 -9.80 41.26 16.96
N LYS A 431 -9.54 39.96 16.88
CA LYS A 431 -10.30 38.90 17.56
C LYS A 431 -9.42 38.07 18.50
N GLU A 432 -10.04 37.36 19.42
CA GLU A 432 -9.35 36.43 20.32
C GLU A 432 -8.78 35.22 19.56
N ALA A 433 -7.77 34.59 20.14
CA ALA A 433 -7.13 33.40 19.59
C ALA A 433 -8.08 32.20 19.62
N GLN A 434 -8.21 31.49 18.51
CA GLN A 434 -9.12 30.35 18.35
C GLN A 434 -8.34 29.08 18.00
N GLU A 435 -8.80 27.93 18.49
CA GLU A 435 -8.20 26.63 18.18
C GLU A 435 -8.78 26.02 16.89
N ASN A 436 -10.02 26.37 16.56
CA ASN A 436 -10.68 26.00 15.31
C ASN A 436 -11.23 27.26 14.65
N LEU A 437 -11.03 27.39 13.34
CA LEU A 437 -11.51 28.54 12.58
C LEU A 437 -12.07 28.05 11.24
N SER A 438 -13.34 28.36 11.00
CA SER A 438 -14.01 28.11 9.73
C SER A 438 -14.10 29.41 8.93
N LEU A 439 -13.80 29.30 7.64
CA LEU A 439 -13.97 30.37 6.68
C LEU A 439 -15.41 30.40 6.18
N GLU A 440 -15.91 31.60 5.85
CA GLU A 440 -17.13 31.70 5.04
C GLU A 440 -16.87 31.11 3.64
N SER A 441 -17.91 30.68 2.92
CA SER A 441 -17.77 29.97 1.63
C SER A 441 -16.91 30.72 0.58
N ASN A 442 -16.76 32.04 0.73
CA ASN A 442 -16.02 32.93 -0.14
C ASN A 442 -14.67 33.41 0.43
N GLU A 443 -14.21 32.92 1.58
CA GLU A 443 -12.97 33.35 2.22
C GLU A 443 -11.84 32.31 2.05
N VAL A 444 -10.60 32.81 1.95
CA VAL A 444 -9.36 32.02 2.02
C VAL A 444 -8.42 32.62 3.06
N PHE A 445 -7.63 31.79 3.74
CA PHE A 445 -6.64 32.28 4.69
C PHE A 445 -5.46 32.95 3.98
N GLU A 446 -5.15 34.18 4.40
CA GLU A 446 -3.90 34.85 4.10
C GLU A 446 -2.99 34.75 5.32
N VAL A 447 -2.12 33.74 5.28
CA VAL A 447 -1.28 33.37 6.42
C VAL A 447 -0.06 34.30 6.51
N LYS A 448 0.02 35.08 7.58
CA LYS A 448 1.13 36.01 7.84
C LYS A 448 2.32 35.28 8.44
N LYS A 449 3.51 35.48 7.86
CA LYS A 449 4.79 34.93 8.33
C LYS A 449 5.70 36.05 8.87
N PRO A 450 6.60 35.77 9.84
CA PRO A 450 6.83 34.47 10.50
C PRO A 450 5.77 34.14 11.56
N PHE A 451 5.69 32.86 11.96
CA PHE A 451 4.80 32.46 13.05
C PHE A 451 5.39 32.79 14.42
N THR A 452 4.51 32.99 15.40
CA THR A 452 4.91 33.29 16.78
C THR A 452 5.02 32.00 17.57
N PHE A 453 6.22 31.65 18.04
CA PHE A 453 6.45 30.54 18.95
C PHE A 453 6.43 31.07 20.38
N ALA A 454 5.28 31.00 21.05
CA ALA A 454 5.11 31.63 22.35
C ALA A 454 5.74 30.79 23.49
N GLN A 455 5.66 29.47 23.40
CA GLN A 455 6.35 28.56 24.32
C GLN A 455 7.01 27.41 23.57
N VAL A 456 8.28 27.13 23.91
CA VAL A 456 8.99 25.92 23.48
C VAL A 456 9.64 25.34 24.74
N ALA A 457 9.08 24.24 25.25
CA ALA A 457 9.55 23.57 26.45
C ALA A 457 9.96 22.13 26.13
N ALA A 458 10.89 21.56 26.88
CA ALA A 458 11.22 20.14 26.80
C ALA A 458 10.47 19.40 27.91
N GLU A 459 9.84 18.27 27.57
CA GLU A 459 9.27 17.39 28.59
C GLU A 459 10.38 16.51 29.15
N GLU A 460 10.90 16.87 30.32
CA GLU A 460 11.73 15.98 31.11
C GLU A 460 10.84 14.87 31.67
N GLN A 461 10.56 13.86 30.84
CA GLN A 461 9.85 12.66 31.26
C GLN A 461 10.64 11.99 32.39
N ALA A 462 9.98 11.81 33.54
CA ALA A 462 10.44 10.86 34.54
C ALA A 462 10.72 9.53 33.83
N ALA A 463 11.94 9.00 34.00
CA ALA A 463 12.42 7.82 33.31
C ALA A 463 11.32 6.74 33.24
N ALA A 464 10.96 6.34 32.02
CA ALA A 464 10.15 5.15 31.80
C ALA A 464 10.75 4.02 32.64
N GLN A 465 9.93 3.33 33.43
CA GLN A 465 10.38 2.19 34.24
C GLN A 465 11.20 1.26 33.35
N ALA A 466 12.47 1.06 33.71
CA ALA A 466 13.35 0.14 33.01
C ALA A 466 12.68 -1.24 33.03
N VAL A 467 12.18 -1.67 31.87
CA VAL A 467 11.66 -3.02 31.71
C VAL A 467 12.89 -3.92 31.69
N SER A 468 13.15 -4.59 32.81
CA SER A 468 14.21 -5.59 32.91
C SER A 468 13.62 -6.98 32.94
N SER A 469 14.24 -7.89 32.19
CA SER A 469 13.89 -9.30 32.17
C SER A 469 15.06 -10.12 32.66
N LYS A 470 14.76 -11.15 33.45
CA LYS A 470 15.74 -11.99 34.12
C LYS A 470 15.81 -13.34 33.45
N ALA A 471 17.02 -13.81 33.13
CA ALA A 471 17.24 -15.10 32.49
C ALA A 471 17.95 -16.07 33.44
N THR A 472 17.32 -17.23 33.65
CA THR A 472 17.91 -18.38 34.34
C THR A 472 18.26 -19.46 33.33
N PHE A 473 19.49 -19.97 33.38
CA PHE A 473 20.00 -20.98 32.46
C PHE A 473 20.18 -22.32 33.17
N TYR A 474 19.72 -23.41 32.55
CA TYR A 474 20.04 -24.78 32.98
C TYR A 474 20.83 -25.47 31.86
N LEU A 475 22.08 -25.83 32.18
CA LEU A 475 23.08 -26.26 31.20
C LEU A 475 23.74 -27.57 31.66
N PRO A 476 23.36 -28.71 31.09
CA PRO A 476 24.05 -29.97 31.32
C PRO A 476 25.32 -30.07 30.47
N LEU A 477 26.44 -30.43 31.09
CA LEU A 477 27.77 -30.33 30.49
C LEU A 477 28.62 -31.56 30.80
N HIS A 478 29.47 -31.94 29.84
CA HIS A 478 30.62 -32.81 30.05
C HIS A 478 31.90 -31.98 30.10
N LEU A 479 32.69 -32.11 31.17
CA LEU A 479 33.95 -31.37 31.30
C LEU A 479 35.09 -32.11 30.57
N VAL A 480 35.98 -31.34 29.94
CA VAL A 480 37.22 -31.87 29.37
C VAL A 480 38.18 -32.25 30.52
N ALA A 481 38.94 -33.32 30.34
CA ALA A 481 39.89 -33.81 31.35
C ALA A 481 40.87 -32.71 31.82
N GLY A 482 40.96 -32.50 33.13
CA GLY A 482 41.81 -31.47 33.73
C GLY A 482 41.16 -30.10 33.92
N VAL A 483 39.91 -29.91 33.48
CA VAL A 483 39.13 -28.69 33.70
C VAL A 483 38.26 -28.85 34.95
N THR A 484 38.32 -27.86 35.84
CA THR A 484 37.48 -27.82 37.04
C THR A 484 36.11 -27.19 36.72
N GLU A 485 35.08 -27.58 37.48
CA GLU A 485 33.74 -26.98 37.39
C GLU A 485 33.77 -25.45 37.53
N ALA A 486 34.60 -24.93 38.44
CA ALA A 486 34.75 -23.49 38.64
C ALA A 486 35.29 -22.76 37.39
N GLN A 487 36.22 -23.38 36.65
CA GLN A 487 36.76 -22.81 35.41
C GLN A 487 35.71 -22.79 34.29
N ALA A 488 34.92 -23.87 34.16
CA ALA A 488 33.82 -23.93 33.20
C ALA A 488 32.72 -22.91 33.55
N HIS A 489 32.35 -22.81 34.82
CA HIS A 489 31.35 -21.86 35.31
C HIS A 489 31.75 -20.41 35.02
N SER A 490 32.98 -20.01 35.35
CA SER A 490 33.44 -18.64 35.09
C SER A 490 33.45 -18.29 33.60
N ALA A 491 33.84 -19.23 32.73
CA ALA A 491 33.83 -19.02 31.28
C ALA A 491 32.40 -18.85 30.74
N ILE A 492 31.47 -19.71 31.16
CA ILE A 492 30.07 -19.68 30.77
C ILE A 492 29.40 -18.39 31.26
N GLU A 493 29.63 -17.99 32.51
CA GLU A 493 29.05 -16.77 33.05
C GLU A 493 29.46 -15.52 32.27
N SER A 494 30.74 -15.42 31.90
CA SER A 494 31.22 -14.31 31.09
C SER A 494 30.60 -14.31 29.69
N ALA A 495 30.48 -15.48 29.06
CA ALA A 495 29.87 -15.61 27.74
C ALA A 495 28.37 -15.28 27.76
N LEU A 496 27.63 -15.74 28.77
CA LEU A 496 26.20 -15.44 28.93
C LEU A 496 25.93 -13.96 29.21
N ALA A 497 26.79 -13.28 29.97
CA ALA A 497 26.67 -11.84 30.20
C ALA A 497 26.84 -11.03 28.89
N ALA A 498 27.83 -11.38 28.07
CA ALA A 498 28.03 -10.78 26.75
C ALA A 498 26.87 -11.12 25.78
N TYR A 499 26.35 -12.36 25.86
CA TYR A 499 25.23 -12.79 25.07
C TYR A 499 23.97 -11.96 25.35
N LEU A 500 23.56 -11.82 26.62
CA LEU A 500 22.34 -11.08 27.00
C LEU A 500 22.40 -9.59 26.68
N THR A 501 23.57 -8.96 26.82
CA THR A 501 23.75 -7.53 26.49
C THR A 501 23.65 -7.23 25.00
N SER A 502 23.86 -8.23 24.14
CA SER A 502 23.75 -8.09 22.68
C SER A 502 22.34 -8.39 22.12
N ARG A 503 21.35 -8.66 22.98
CA ARG A 503 19.98 -9.03 22.56
C ARG A 503 19.13 -7.79 22.33
N SER A 504 18.31 -7.84 21.28
CA SER A 504 17.48 -6.73 20.81
C SER A 504 16.26 -7.27 20.05
N PRO A 505 15.29 -6.44 19.65
CA PRO A 505 14.17 -6.88 18.81
C PRO A 505 14.59 -7.60 17.52
N SER A 506 15.77 -7.27 16.96
CA SER A 506 16.34 -7.93 15.78
C SER A 506 17.22 -9.15 16.08
N THR A 507 17.56 -9.38 17.35
CA THR A 507 18.44 -10.48 17.80
C THR A 507 17.80 -11.19 19.01
N PRO A 508 16.85 -12.12 18.76
CA PRO A 508 16.12 -12.78 19.84
C PRO A 508 17.01 -13.71 20.66
N VAL A 509 16.50 -14.12 21.82
CA VAL A 509 17.08 -15.14 22.70
C VAL A 509 16.49 -16.50 22.34
N SER A 510 17.35 -17.47 22.06
CA SER A 510 16.98 -18.88 21.89
C SER A 510 18.08 -19.79 22.46
N VAL A 511 17.77 -21.07 22.65
CA VAL A 511 18.77 -22.07 23.06
C VAL A 511 19.86 -22.22 21.99
N ASP A 512 19.51 -22.16 20.71
CA ASP A 512 20.46 -22.26 19.59
C ASP A 512 21.49 -21.13 19.60
N THR A 513 21.02 -19.89 19.70
CA THR A 513 21.89 -18.71 19.71
C THR A 513 22.72 -18.60 20.99
N MET A 514 22.17 -19.05 22.12
CA MET A 514 22.90 -19.18 23.38
C MET A 514 23.99 -20.25 23.29
N ALA A 515 23.67 -21.47 22.84
CA ALA A 515 24.61 -22.58 22.69
C ALA A 515 25.77 -22.22 21.77
N ALA A 516 25.51 -21.50 20.67
CA ALA A 516 26.55 -20.98 19.79
C ALA A 516 27.45 -19.96 20.50
N SER A 517 26.88 -19.09 21.35
CA SER A 517 27.63 -18.05 22.06
C SER A 517 28.50 -18.57 23.20
N ILE A 518 28.10 -19.65 23.86
CA ILE A 518 28.83 -20.25 24.99
C ILE A 518 29.72 -21.43 24.54
N ARG A 519 29.89 -21.70 23.25
CA ARG A 519 30.66 -22.86 22.81
C ARG A 519 32.15 -22.70 23.13
N ASP A 520 32.70 -23.61 23.92
CA ASP A 520 34.13 -23.70 24.24
C ASP A 520 34.57 -25.18 24.31
N ASP A 521 34.81 -25.76 23.13
CA ASP A 521 35.19 -27.17 22.95
C ASP A 521 36.51 -27.54 23.67
N SER A 522 37.30 -26.54 24.10
CA SER A 522 38.54 -26.76 24.87
C SER A 522 38.29 -27.04 26.35
N ARG A 523 37.09 -26.71 26.86
CA ARG A 523 36.76 -26.78 28.29
C ARG A 523 35.59 -27.70 28.61
N TYR A 524 34.55 -27.72 27.77
CA TYR A 524 33.35 -28.52 28.00
C TYR A 524 32.60 -28.82 26.70
N ALA A 525 31.73 -29.83 26.76
CA ALA A 525 30.73 -30.11 25.74
C ALA A 525 29.33 -29.95 26.34
N LEU A 526 28.48 -29.15 25.69
CA LEU A 526 27.08 -28.92 26.08
C LEU A 526 26.16 -30.02 25.58
N VAL A 527 25.38 -30.62 26.47
CA VAL A 527 24.26 -31.51 26.12
C VAL A 527 23.08 -30.62 25.70
N ARG A 528 23.08 -30.24 24.43
CA ARG A 528 22.19 -29.21 23.89
C ARG A 528 20.70 -29.55 23.98
N ASP A 529 20.33 -30.82 23.78
CA ASP A 529 18.94 -31.29 23.79
C ASP A 529 18.24 -31.09 25.16
N GLU A 530 19.01 -31.03 26.24
CA GLU A 530 18.51 -30.83 27.61
C GLU A 530 18.69 -29.40 28.13
N ALA A 531 19.34 -28.53 27.36
CA ALA A 531 19.61 -27.16 27.76
C ALA A 531 18.32 -26.31 27.69
N THR A 532 18.04 -25.54 28.75
CA THR A 532 16.86 -24.67 28.80
C THR A 532 17.19 -23.27 29.31
N ILE A 533 16.40 -22.30 28.84
CA ILE A 533 16.46 -20.90 29.30
C ILE A 533 15.08 -20.52 29.83
N THR A 534 15.00 -20.07 31.07
CA THR A 534 13.78 -19.49 31.64
C THR A 534 13.93 -17.98 31.70
N ILE A 535 13.02 -17.25 31.07
CA ILE A 535 12.99 -15.78 31.06
C ILE A 535 11.80 -15.31 31.88
N GLU A 536 12.07 -14.49 32.89
CA GLU A 536 11.10 -13.87 33.78
C GLU A 536 10.98 -12.37 33.46
N LYS A 537 9.75 -11.92 33.17
CA LYS A 537 9.40 -10.52 32.94
C LYS A 537 8.20 -10.16 33.80
N GLY A 538 8.43 -9.43 34.89
CA GLY A 538 7.39 -9.19 35.90
C GLY A 538 6.86 -10.50 36.45
N ASP A 539 5.53 -10.71 36.39
CA ASP A 539 4.86 -11.94 36.85
C ASP A 539 4.75 -13.04 35.78
N THR A 540 5.31 -12.82 34.58
CA THR A 540 5.27 -13.79 33.48
C THR A 540 6.62 -14.49 33.35
N PHE A 541 6.61 -15.81 33.23
CA PHE A 541 7.80 -16.60 32.89
C PHE A 541 7.58 -17.36 31.58
N MET A 542 8.66 -17.55 30.83
CA MET A 542 8.67 -18.33 29.60
C MET A 542 9.90 -19.22 29.57
N GLN A 543 9.71 -20.50 29.27
CA GLN A 543 10.80 -21.47 29.12
C GLN A 543 11.08 -21.72 27.64
N LEU A 544 12.35 -21.69 27.26
CA LEU A 544 12.87 -21.97 25.93
C LEU A 544 13.65 -23.28 25.98
N ALA A 545 13.46 -24.13 24.97
CA ALA A 545 14.16 -25.40 24.78
C ALA A 545 14.81 -25.45 23.40
N ASP A 546 15.64 -26.45 23.12
CA ASP A 546 16.30 -26.56 21.83
C ASP A 546 15.28 -26.71 20.69
N ALA A 547 15.50 -25.95 19.61
CA ALA A 547 14.59 -25.79 18.47
C ALA A 547 13.13 -25.42 18.83
N GLN A 548 12.83 -25.02 20.08
CA GLN A 548 11.47 -24.72 20.55
C GLN A 548 11.43 -23.39 21.31
N GLY A 549 10.80 -22.40 20.68
CA GLY A 549 10.56 -21.08 21.26
C GLY A 549 11.73 -20.11 21.08
N GLN A 550 11.39 -18.82 21.08
CA GLN A 550 12.35 -17.72 21.13
C GLN A 550 11.73 -16.55 21.90
N TYR A 551 12.57 -15.76 22.57
CA TYR A 551 12.14 -14.53 23.21
C TYR A 551 12.66 -13.31 22.45
N VAL A 552 11.77 -12.39 22.14
CA VAL A 552 12.09 -11.13 21.45
C VAL A 552 12.02 -10.00 22.49
N PRO A 553 13.15 -9.45 22.95
CA PRO A 553 13.15 -8.32 23.88
C PRO A 553 12.46 -7.10 23.26
N ALA A 554 11.72 -6.33 24.06
CA ALA A 554 11.14 -5.07 23.61
C ALA A 554 12.24 -4.00 23.39
N ALA A 555 11.93 -2.95 22.62
CA ALA A 555 12.87 -1.85 22.40
C ALA A 555 13.20 -1.14 23.73
N GLY A 556 14.49 -1.16 24.11
CA GLY A 556 14.96 -0.59 25.39
C GLY A 556 14.85 -1.52 26.59
N GLU A 557 14.44 -2.78 26.41
CA GLU A 557 14.42 -3.79 27.47
C GLU A 557 15.84 -4.27 27.81
N THR A 558 16.19 -4.30 29.10
CA THR A 558 17.49 -4.84 29.55
C THR A 558 17.34 -6.29 29.99
N MET A 559 18.21 -7.16 29.49
CA MET A 559 18.24 -8.57 29.87
C MET A 559 19.35 -8.81 30.89
N GLU A 560 19.00 -9.34 32.05
CA GLU A 560 19.95 -9.65 33.12
C GLU A 560 20.01 -11.14 33.40
N LYS A 561 21.21 -11.66 33.65
CA LYS A 561 21.40 -13.05 34.11
C LYS A 561 20.99 -13.15 35.57
N GLN A 562 20.03 -14.01 35.88
CA GLN A 562 19.57 -14.28 37.24
C GLN A 562 20.34 -15.43 37.88
N ALA A 563 20.44 -16.56 37.18
CA ALA A 563 21.14 -17.74 37.66
C ALA A 563 21.65 -18.60 36.50
N VAL A 564 22.76 -19.31 36.73
CA VAL A 564 23.29 -20.35 35.84
C VAL A 564 23.39 -21.61 36.67
N LYS A 565 22.66 -22.64 36.27
CA LYS A 565 22.66 -23.96 36.89
C LYS A 565 23.40 -24.90 35.96
N LEU A 566 24.62 -25.27 36.34
CA LEU A 566 25.39 -26.26 35.64
C LEU A 566 25.09 -27.64 36.21
N ASP A 567 24.90 -28.61 35.33
CA ASP A 567 24.75 -30.02 35.69
C ASP A 567 25.89 -30.81 35.06
N ILE A 568 26.91 -31.12 35.86
CA ILE A 568 28.12 -31.80 35.39
C ILE A 568 27.85 -33.29 35.29
N ARG A 569 27.88 -33.82 34.06
CA ARG A 569 27.63 -35.23 33.78
C ARG A 569 28.96 -35.99 33.77
N GLU A 570 29.01 -37.10 34.54
CA GLU A 570 30.14 -38.02 34.51
C GLU A 570 30.04 -38.97 33.31
N GLY A 571 31.14 -39.11 32.56
CA GLY A 571 31.22 -39.86 31.31
C GLY A 571 31.73 -38.95 30.19
N GLY A 572 32.78 -39.35 29.48
CA GLY A 572 33.27 -38.58 28.33
C GLY A 572 32.28 -38.62 27.17
N VAL A 573 32.28 -37.58 26.34
CA VAL A 573 31.70 -37.62 24.99
C VAL A 573 32.51 -38.57 24.11
#